data_AF-A0A3D4QXH7-F1
#
_entry.id   AF-A0A3D4QXH7-F1
#
_cell.length_a   1.000
_cell.length_b   1.000
_cell.length_c   1.000
_cell.angle_alpha   90.00
_cell.angle_beta   90.00
_cell.angle_gamma   90.00
#
_symmetry.space_group_name_H-M   'P 1'
#
loop_
_entity.id
_entity.type
_entity.pdbx_description
1 polymer ?
#
loop_
_entity_poly.entity_id
_entity_poly.type
_entity_poly.pdbx_seq_one_letter_code
_entity_poly.pdbx_strand_id
1 'polypeptide(L)'
;MSKTLAQRLSGMMLFFTALFNIVDYCLTMKVLEMGLVEWNPLVLLWIETGELHIIKIILIPLILLVIWKLRSYFQPRLILYATVLF
;
A
#
# COMPACT_ATOMS: atom_id res chain seq x y z
N MET A 1 -10.14 -23.33 9.13
CA MET A 1 -8.94 -22.88 8.38
C MET A 1 -7.73 -23.02 9.30
N SER A 2 -6.67 -23.73 8.90
CA SER A 2 -5.50 -23.88 9.80
C SER A 2 -4.89 -22.50 10.07
N LYS A 3 -4.47 -22.22 11.32
CA LYS A 3 -3.85 -20.94 11.70
C LYS A 3 -2.68 -20.58 10.78
N THR A 4 -1.97 -21.57 10.27
CA THR A 4 -0.87 -21.45 9.32
C THR A 4 -1.30 -20.98 7.93
N LEU A 5 -2.41 -21.48 7.38
CA LEU A 5 -2.90 -21.04 6.06
C LEU A 5 -3.33 -19.58 6.08
N ALA A 6 -4.08 -19.17 7.12
CA ALA A 6 -4.53 -17.79 7.30
C ALA A 6 -3.34 -16.82 7.40
N GLN A 7 -2.31 -17.17 8.17
CA GLN A 7 -1.10 -16.36 8.30
C GLN A 7 -0.34 -16.22 6.97
N ARG A 8 -0.23 -17.30 6.18
CA ARG A 8 0.41 -17.26 4.86
C ARG A 8 -0.35 -16.35 3.91
N LEU A 9 -1.67 -16.48 3.84
CA LEU A 9 -2.51 -15.63 3.00
C LEU A 9 -2.42 -14.16 3.39
N SER A 10 -2.51 -13.85 4.69
CA SER A 10 -2.32 -12.49 5.20
C SER A 10 -0.95 -11.91 4.84
N GLY A 11 0.12 -12.70 4.95
CA GLY A 11 1.46 -12.26 4.55
C GLY A 11 1.57 -11.97 3.06
N MET A 12 1.00 -12.84 2.22
CA MET A 12 0.93 -12.63 0.78
C MET A 12 0.14 -11.37 0.42
N MET A 13 -0.99 -11.12 1.09
CA MET A 13 -1.77 -9.91 0.88
C MET A 13 -0.97 -8.66 1.20
N LEU A 14 -0.31 -8.59 2.36
CA LEU A 14 0.54 -7.44 2.71
C LEU A 14 1.67 -7.23 1.70
N PHE A 15 2.29 -8.32 1.23
CA PHE A 15 3.34 -8.25 0.21
C PHE A 15 2.81 -7.71 -1.12
N PHE A 16 1.68 -8.22 -1.61
CA PHE A 16 1.07 -7.75 -2.84
C PHE A 16 0.54 -6.31 -2.73
N THR A 17 -0.02 -5.91 -1.58
CA THR A 17 -0.40 -4.51 -1.33
C THR A 17 0.81 -3.58 -1.43
N ALA A 18 1.95 -3.96 -0.86
CA ALA A 18 3.19 -3.18 -0.97
C ALA A 18 3.66 -3.08 -2.43
N LEU A 19 3.69 -4.22 -3.15
CA LEU A 19 4.09 -4.26 -4.55
C LEU A 19 3.18 -3.41 -5.44
N PHE A 20 1.86 -3.53 -5.24
CA PHE A 20 0.91 -2.78 -6.04
C PHE A 20 0.97 -1.27 -5.75
N ASN A 21 1.27 -0.84 -4.52
CA ASN A 21 1.51 0.58 -4.23
C ASN A 21 2.71 1.14 -4.99
N ILE A 22 3.80 0.36 -5.13
CA ILE A 22 4.96 0.75 -5.92
C ILE A 22 4.60 0.83 -7.41
N VAL A 23 3.89 -0.17 -7.93
CA VAL A 23 3.44 -0.17 -9.34
C VAL A 23 2.50 1.00 -9.61
N ASP A 24 1.58 1.26 -8.71
CA ASP A 24 0.61 2.36 -8.81
C ASP A 24 1.31 3.72 -8.81
N TYR A 25 2.35 3.91 -7.98
CA TYR A 25 3.22 5.09 -8.09
C TYR A 25 3.84 5.24 -9.48
N CYS A 26 4.44 4.18 -10.03
CA CYS A 26 5.05 4.22 -11.36
C CYS A 26 4.03 4.57 -12.45
N LEU A 27 2.81 4.04 -12.33
CA LEU A 27 1.72 4.35 -13.25
C LEU A 27 1.26 5.81 -13.10
N THR A 28 1.08 6.30 -11.88
CA THR A 28 0.75 7.72 -11.63
C THR A 28 1.80 8.64 -12.26
N MET A 29 3.09 8.37 -12.06
CA MET A 29 4.15 9.19 -12.66
C MET A 29 4.12 9.15 -14.19
N LYS A 30 3.87 7.99 -14.79
CA LYS A 30 3.75 7.86 -16.24
C LYS A 30 2.53 8.61 -16.80
N VAL A 31 1.42 8.60 -16.08
CA VAL A 31 0.21 9.38 -16.42
C VAL A 31 0.51 10.88 -16.39
N LEU A 32 1.22 11.34 -15.36
CA LEU A 32 1.65 12.75 -15.23
C LEU A 32 2.63 13.15 -16.35
N GLU A 33 3.59 12.29 -16.71
CA GLU A 33 4.51 12.51 -17.83
C GLU A 33 3.78 12.63 -19.18
N MET A 34 2.64 11.97 -19.34
CA MET A 34 1.78 12.10 -20.52
C MET A 34 0.93 13.38 -20.53
N GLY A 35 1.02 14.23 -19.49
CA GLY A 35 0.21 15.43 -19.34
C GLY A 35 -1.23 15.18 -18.90
N LEU A 36 -1.53 13.95 -18.44
CA LEU A 36 -2.83 13.60 -17.88
C LEU A 36 -2.89 13.98 -16.40
N VAL A 37 -4.10 14.23 -15.91
CA VAL A 37 -4.35 14.70 -14.55
C VAL A 37 -4.73 13.52 -13.65
N GLU A 38 -4.23 13.52 -12.41
CA GLU A 38 -4.64 12.60 -11.35
C GLU A 38 -5.96 13.08 -10.71
N TRP A 39 -6.94 12.19 -10.59
CA TRP A 39 -8.29 12.56 -10.12
C TRP A 39 -8.45 12.32 -8.63
N ASN A 40 -7.57 11.53 -8.02
CA ASN A 40 -7.60 11.30 -6.59
C ASN A 40 -7.06 12.55 -5.85
N PRO A 41 -7.89 13.28 -5.08
CA PRO A 41 -7.47 14.52 -4.43
C PRO A 41 -6.36 14.31 -3.38
N LEU A 42 -6.29 13.14 -2.76
CA LEU A 42 -5.21 12.81 -1.80
C LEU A 42 -3.88 12.61 -2.53
N VAL A 43 -3.91 11.91 -3.67
CA VAL A 43 -2.71 11.68 -4.48
C VAL A 43 -2.24 13.01 -5.08
N LEU A 44 -3.18 13.86 -5.53
CA LEU A 44 -2.88 15.20 -6.04
C LEU A 44 -2.10 16.04 -5.01
N LEU A 45 -2.56 16.08 -3.76
CA LEU A 45 -1.87 16.79 -2.67
C LEU A 45 -0.42 16.29 -2.49
N TRP A 46 -0.20 14.99 -2.61
CA TRP A 46 1.13 14.38 -2.46
C TRP A 46 2.01 14.54 -3.70
N ILE A 47 1.42 14.67 -4.88
CA ILE A 47 2.12 15.04 -6.12
C ILE A 47 2.62 16.48 -6.00
N GLU A 48 1.74 17.40 -5.60
CA GLU A 48 2.07 18.84 -5.47
C GLU A 48 3.18 19.10 -4.45
N THR A 49 3.22 18.30 -3.38
CA THR A 49 4.29 18.38 -2.36
C THR A 49 5.55 17.62 -2.74
N GLY A 50 5.55 16.82 -3.81
CA GLY A 50 6.67 15.97 -4.23
C GLY A 50 6.87 14.71 -3.36
N GLU A 51 6.02 14.49 -2.36
CA GLU A 51 6.17 13.44 -1.34
C GLU A 51 5.62 12.07 -1.77
N LEU A 52 4.92 11.99 -2.91
CA LEU A 52 4.24 10.77 -3.35
C LEU A 52 5.17 9.55 -3.41
N HIS A 53 6.42 9.74 -3.84
CA HIS A 53 7.42 8.68 -3.93
C HIS A 53 7.79 8.12 -2.56
N ILE A 54 7.96 8.98 -1.55
CA ILE A 54 8.24 8.57 -0.17
C ILE A 54 7.05 7.79 0.38
N ILE A 55 5.83 8.27 0.14
CA ILE A 55 4.61 7.66 0.67
C ILE A 55 4.41 6.25 0.08
N LYS A 56 4.40 6.12 -1.25
CA LYS A 56 4.06 4.85 -1.91
C LYS A 56 5.19 3.83 -1.89
N ILE A 57 6.47 4.25 -1.94
CA ILE A 57 7.61 3.33 -2.01
C ILE A 57 8.18 3.00 -0.63
N ILE A 58 8.12 3.93 0.33
CA ILE A 58 8.78 3.75 1.64
C ILE A 58 7.74 3.61 2.75
N LEU A 59 6.85 4.60 2.90
CA LEU A 59 5.95 4.67 4.05
C LEU A 59 4.95 3.52 4.06
N ILE A 60 4.28 3.24 2.95
CA ILE A 60 3.27 2.17 2.88
C ILE A 60 3.90 0.78 3.13
N PRO A 61 5.01 0.38 2.47
CA PRO A 61 5.69 -0.88 2.80
C PRO A 61 6.14 -0.97 4.26
N LEU A 62 6.60 0.13 4.86
CA LEU A 62 6.97 0.17 6.27
C LEU A 62 5.77 -0.06 7.19
N ILE A 63 4.64 0.60 6.92
CA ILE A 63 3.38 0.41 7.66
C ILE A 63 2.93 -1.05 7.55
N LEU A 64 2.97 -1.64 6.36
CA LEU A 64 2.59 -3.04 6.13
C LEU A 64 3.52 -4.01 6.90
N LEU A 65 4.81 -3.69 7.00
CA LEU A 65 5.77 -4.46 7.80
C LEU A 65 5.45 -4.36 9.30
N VAL A 66 5.09 -3.17 9.79
CA VAL A 66 4.63 -2.98 11.18
C VAL A 66 3.35 -3.77 11.45
N ILE A 67 2.37 -3.71 10.55
CA ILE A 67 1.13 -4.51 10.62
C ILE A 67 1.47 -6.01 10.68
N TRP A 68 2.43 -6.48 9.88
CA TRP A 68 2.88 -7.86 9.91
C TRP A 68 3.55 -8.26 11.24
N LYS A 69 4.36 -7.38 11.84
CA LYS A 69 4.97 -7.61 13.17
C LYS A 69 3.90 -7.68 14.26
N LEU A 70 2.92 -6.79 14.19
CA LEU A 70 1.82 -6.70 15.16
C LEU A 70 0.64 -7.63 14.82
N ARG A 71 0.79 -8.53 13.84
CA ARG A 71 -0.30 -9.37 13.34
C ARG A 71 -1.03 -10.12 14.44
N SER A 72 -0.33 -10.56 15.49
CA SER A 72 -0.93 -11.27 16.64
C SER A 72 -2.00 -10.45 17.36
N TYR A 73 -1.92 -9.12 17.33
CA TYR A 73 -2.90 -8.21 17.92
C TYR A 73 -4.08 -7.87 17.00
N PHE A 74 -3.92 -8.02 15.67
CA PHE A 74 -4.87 -7.51 14.66
C PHE A 74 -5.62 -8.61 13.89
N GLN A 75 -5.64 -9.86 14.36
CA GLN A 75 -5.95 -11.05 13.55
C GLN A 75 -7.35 -11.19 12.90
N PRO A 76 -8.36 -10.33 13.10
CA PRO A 76 -9.46 -10.23 12.12
C PRO A 76 -9.41 -8.97 11.23
N ARG A 77 -8.71 -7.90 11.65
CA ARG A 77 -8.73 -6.59 10.95
C ARG A 77 -7.56 -6.38 9.99
N LEU A 78 -6.61 -7.31 9.93
CA LEU A 78 -5.43 -7.22 9.08
C LEU A 78 -5.78 -7.02 7.59
N ILE A 79 -6.84 -7.70 7.13
CA ILE A 79 -7.34 -7.57 5.76
C ILE A 79 -7.83 -6.14 5.50
N LEU A 80 -8.61 -5.59 6.43
CA LEU A 80 -9.13 -4.22 6.32
C LEU A 80 -8.00 -3.21 6.20
N TYR A 81 -6.94 -3.34 7.00
CA TYR A 81 -5.78 -2.45 6.91
C TYR A 81 -5.01 -2.59 5.59
N ALA A 82 -4.87 -3.82 5.07
CA ALA A 82 -4.23 -4.05 3.78
C ALA A 82 -5.03 -3.46 2.61
N THR A 83 -6.36 -3.42 2.71
CA THR A 83 -7.24 -2.82 1.69
C THR A 83 -7.28 -1.31 1.78
N VAL A 84 -7.26 -0.72 2.98
CA VAL A 84 -7.27 0.74 3.16
C VAL A 84 -5.95 1.39 2.72
N LEU A 85 -4.84 0.65 2.80
CA LEU A 85 -3.53 1.12 2.35
C LEU A 85 -3.30 0.93 0.84
N PHE A 86 -4.31 0.46 0.12
CA PHE A 86 -4.33 0.44 -1.34
C PHE A 86 -5.20 1.59 -1.82
#